data_AF-A0A7X9GFD6-F1
#
_entry.id   AF-A0A7X9GFD6-F1
#
_cell.length_a   1.000
_cell.length_b   1.000
_cell.length_c   1.000
_cell.angle_alpha   90.00
_cell.angle_beta   90.00
_cell.angle_gamma   90.00
#
_symmetry.space_group_name_H-M   'P 1'
#
loop_
_entity.id
_entity.type
_entity.pdbx_description
1 polymer ?
#
loop_
_entity_poly.entity_id
_entity_poly.type
_entity_poly.pdbx_seq_one_letter_code
_entity_poly.pdbx_strand_id
1 'polypeptide(L)'
;MADEMNTNEGADEQHLPNGSMEPLSPQEADDTDYGLMSGERIQPTDLQKEMRESYLAYALSVIVERALPDVRDGMKPVHRRVVYAMYDGGYRPDRGYNKCSRVVGDVMGKYHPHGDSAIYDTLVRMAQPWAMRYLLVDGQGNFGSPGDDPAAAMRYTECRMAQLAMEMVRDIDKDTVDFVPNYDGKTQEPTVLPARFPNLLVNGSSGIAVGMATNIPPHNMREVADGVHWALDHPDASREELLDALIARIKGPDFPTGATILGHKGIEQAYRTGRGLITMRAVVNTEEIKGRMCLV
;
A
#
# COMPACT_ATOMS: atom_id res chain seq x y z
N MET A 1 -10.16 43.87 80.75
CA MET A 1 -9.99 42.97 79.59
C MET A 1 -9.12 41.83 80.09
N ALA A 2 -9.57 40.92 80.96
CA ALA A 2 -10.70 39.96 80.86
C ALA A 2 -10.62 39.16 79.56
N ASP A 3 -10.52 37.84 79.49
CA ASP A 3 -10.29 36.71 80.43
C ASP A 3 -9.79 35.56 79.51
N GLU A 4 -8.66 34.92 79.80
CA GLU A 4 -8.51 33.61 80.45
C GLU A 4 -9.11 32.36 79.76
N MET A 5 -8.18 31.42 79.48
CA MET A 5 -8.20 29.96 79.68
C MET A 5 -9.28 29.08 79.03
N ASN A 6 -8.83 28.05 78.28
CA ASN A 6 -8.88 26.61 78.64
C ASN A 6 -8.55 25.75 77.39
N THR A 7 -7.44 24.99 77.35
CA THR A 7 -7.22 23.58 77.79
C THR A 7 -7.82 22.50 76.89
N ASN A 8 -7.02 21.42 76.79
CA ASN A 8 -7.41 20.01 76.64
C ASN A 8 -7.82 19.51 75.25
N GLU A 9 -7.11 18.55 74.66
CA GLU A 9 -6.90 17.11 75.02
C GLU A 9 -7.80 16.22 74.16
N GLY A 10 -7.30 15.03 73.81
CA GLY A 10 -8.04 13.96 73.12
C GLY A 10 -7.95 14.07 71.60
N ALA A 11 -7.30 13.19 70.82
CA ALA A 11 -7.34 11.72 70.89
C ALA A 11 -8.76 11.26 71.23
N ASP A 12 -9.59 11.10 70.20
CA ASP A 12 -10.78 10.26 70.13
C ASP A 12 -11.30 10.40 68.69
N GLU A 13 -11.81 9.40 68.00
CA GLU A 13 -12.00 7.98 68.25
C GLU A 13 -12.44 7.48 66.87
N GLN A 14 -11.82 6.44 66.34
CA GLN A 14 -12.36 5.76 65.17
C GLN A 14 -13.64 5.06 65.60
N HIS A 15 -14.78 5.71 65.34
CA HIS A 15 -16.08 5.12 65.61
C HIS A 15 -16.36 4.04 64.56
N LEU A 16 -15.99 2.80 64.89
CA LEU A 16 -16.41 1.60 64.17
C LEU A 16 -17.85 1.28 64.56
N PRO A 17 -18.84 1.34 63.65
CA PRO A 17 -20.11 0.69 63.91
C PRO A 17 -19.93 -0.81 63.70
N ASN A 18 -20.34 -1.58 64.70
CA ASN A 18 -20.33 -3.04 64.83
C ASN A 18 -19.00 -3.72 65.18
N GLY A 19 -18.99 -4.31 66.38
CA GLY A 19 -17.90 -5.12 66.93
C GLY A 19 -17.74 -6.48 66.23
N SER A 20 -17.19 -6.48 65.03
CA SER A 20 -16.59 -7.67 64.40
C SER A 20 -15.07 -7.54 64.42
N MET A 21 -14.37 -8.44 65.12
CA MET A 21 -12.91 -8.60 65.05
C MET A 21 -12.51 -9.47 63.84
N GLU A 22 -12.85 -9.02 62.63
CA GLU A 22 -12.22 -9.54 61.42
C GLU A 22 -11.49 -8.40 60.70
N PRO A 23 -10.24 -8.62 60.22
CA PRO A 23 -9.55 -7.62 59.44
C PRO A 23 -10.28 -7.45 58.11
N LEU A 24 -10.68 -6.21 57.79
CA LEU A 24 -11.24 -5.83 56.50
C LEU A 24 -10.32 -6.31 55.38
N SER A 25 -10.92 -6.86 54.33
CA SER A 25 -10.17 -7.31 53.16
C SER A 25 -9.50 -6.10 52.48
N PRO A 26 -8.36 -6.28 51.76
CA PRO A 26 -7.70 -5.19 51.05
C PRO A 26 -8.59 -4.48 50.00
N GLN A 27 -9.75 -5.04 49.69
CA GLN A 27 -10.74 -4.51 48.76
C GLN A 27 -11.78 -3.60 49.44
N GLU A 28 -11.92 -3.65 50.76
CA GLU A 28 -12.88 -2.84 51.53
C GLU A 28 -12.26 -1.55 52.11
N ALA A 29 -10.93 -1.40 52.00
CA ALA A 29 -10.22 -0.23 52.51
C ALA A 29 -9.92 0.84 51.44
N ASP A 30 -10.28 0.60 50.18
CA ASP A 30 -10.00 1.51 49.06
C ASP A 30 -11.31 1.97 48.41
N ASP A 31 -11.99 2.90 49.10
CA ASP A 31 -13.13 3.66 48.56
C ASP A 31 -12.66 4.83 47.66
N THR A 32 -11.39 4.81 47.24
CA THR A 32 -10.81 5.83 46.37
C THR A 32 -11.41 5.68 44.97
N ASP A 33 -12.41 6.50 44.66
CA ASP A 33 -12.96 6.66 43.32
C ASP A 33 -11.87 7.19 42.37
N TYR A 34 -11.27 6.29 41.59
CA TYR A 34 -10.29 6.63 40.54
C TYR A 34 -10.92 7.38 39.34
N GLY A 35 -12.15 7.90 39.47
CA GLY A 35 -12.84 8.61 38.40
C GLY A 35 -13.23 7.72 37.22
N LEU A 36 -13.09 6.39 37.36
CA LEU A 36 -13.46 5.41 36.33
C LEU A 36 -14.98 5.18 36.25
N MET A 37 -15.74 5.66 37.24
CA MET A 37 -17.21 5.60 37.28
C MET A 37 -17.87 7.00 37.31
N SER A 38 -17.09 8.09 37.19
CA SER A 38 -17.58 9.46 37.10
C SER A 38 -17.87 9.85 35.64
N GLY A 39 -18.83 9.16 35.03
CA GLY A 39 -19.35 9.48 33.70
C GLY A 39 -20.56 8.64 33.36
N GLU A 40 -21.55 9.21 32.67
CA GLU A 40 -22.60 8.40 32.06
C GLU A 40 -21.95 7.39 31.10
N ARG A 41 -22.16 6.09 31.34
CA ARG A 41 -21.62 4.99 30.51
C ARG A 41 -22.01 5.11 29.03
N ILE A 42 -23.06 5.88 28.74
CA ILE A 42 -23.60 6.13 27.41
C ILE A 42 -23.43 7.62 27.14
N GLN A 43 -22.58 7.96 26.17
CA GLN A 43 -22.45 9.34 25.69
C GLN A 43 -23.32 9.53 24.45
N PRO A 44 -24.38 10.36 24.50
CA PRO A 44 -25.17 10.68 23.32
C PRO A 44 -24.28 11.36 22.28
N THR A 45 -24.26 10.81 21.07
CA THR A 45 -23.46 11.33 19.95
C THR A 45 -24.40 11.87 18.88
N ASP A 46 -24.10 13.06 18.38
CA ASP A 46 -24.84 13.64 17.26
C ASP A 46 -24.60 12.83 15.97
N LEU A 47 -25.69 12.42 15.32
CA LEU A 47 -25.61 11.57 14.13
C LEU A 47 -24.88 12.25 12.98
N GLN A 48 -25.07 13.56 12.76
CA GLN A 48 -24.43 14.26 11.65
C GLN A 48 -22.92 14.37 11.89
N LYS A 49 -22.52 14.65 13.13
CA LYS A 49 -21.11 14.64 13.55
C LYS A 49 -20.48 13.27 13.34
N GLU A 50 -21.10 12.22 13.87
CA GLU A 50 -20.58 10.84 13.76
C GLU A 50 -20.45 10.41 12.30
N MET A 51 -21.49 10.64 11.49
CA MET A 51 -21.45 10.31 10.07
C MET A 51 -20.30 11.02 9.34
N ARG A 52 -20.05 12.30 9.65
CA ARG A 52 -18.95 13.06 9.04
C ARG A 52 -17.59 12.53 9.47
N GLU A 53 -17.39 12.27 10.76
CA GLU A 53 -16.12 11.81 11.31
C GLU A 53 -15.79 10.40 10.82
N SER A 54 -16.73 9.46 10.93
CA SER A 54 -16.57 8.09 10.44
C SER A 54 -16.36 8.03 8.92
N TYR A 55 -17.11 8.82 8.14
CA TYR A 55 -16.91 8.88 6.69
C TYR A 55 -15.55 9.44 6.32
N LEU A 56 -15.10 10.52 6.99
CA LEU A 56 -13.81 11.14 6.71
C LEU A 56 -12.64 10.21 7.08
N ALA A 57 -12.72 9.54 8.23
CA ALA A 57 -11.71 8.57 8.66
C ALA A 57 -11.59 7.42 7.66
N TYR A 58 -12.73 6.86 7.22
CA TYR A 58 -12.75 5.83 6.19
C TYR A 58 -12.18 6.34 4.86
N ALA A 59 -12.63 7.50 4.39
CA ALA A 59 -12.18 8.09 3.13
C ALA A 59 -10.66 8.32 3.11
N LEU A 60 -10.11 8.87 4.20
CA LEU A 60 -8.67 9.11 4.33
C LEU A 60 -7.89 7.78 4.30
N SER A 61 -8.34 6.76 5.05
CA SER A 61 -7.70 5.45 5.05
C SER A 61 -7.67 4.82 3.65
N VAL A 62 -8.76 4.94 2.88
CA VAL A 62 -8.83 4.40 1.51
C VAL A 62 -7.89 5.14 0.56
N ILE A 63 -7.80 6.47 0.69
CA ILE A 63 -6.94 7.31 -0.16
C ILE A 63 -5.46 7.00 0.11
N VAL A 64 -5.05 7.02 1.38
CA VAL A 64 -3.64 6.95 1.78
C VAL A 64 -3.12 5.51 1.84
N GLU A 65 -3.93 4.58 2.37
CA GLU A 65 -3.43 3.25 2.74
C GLU A 65 -3.91 2.13 1.79
N ARG A 66 -4.64 2.47 0.72
CA ARG A 66 -5.21 1.43 -0.16
C ARG A 66 -5.13 1.75 -1.64
N ALA A 67 -5.76 2.84 -2.08
CA ALA A 67 -6.15 2.99 -3.47
C ALA A 67 -5.04 3.58 -4.35
N LEU A 68 -4.26 4.53 -3.83
CA LEU A 68 -3.27 5.29 -4.57
C LEU A 68 -1.84 4.79 -4.29
N PRO A 69 -0.95 4.76 -5.30
CA PRO A 69 0.46 4.46 -5.10
C PRO A 69 1.21 5.65 -4.49
N ASP A 70 2.34 5.39 -3.83
CA ASP A 70 3.31 6.43 -3.47
C ASP A 70 4.15 6.82 -4.70
N VAL A 71 4.46 8.11 -4.85
CA VAL A 71 5.21 8.60 -6.01
C VAL A 71 6.67 8.10 -6.05
N ARG A 72 7.25 7.82 -4.88
CA ARG A 72 8.67 7.47 -4.72
C ARG A 72 8.98 6.06 -5.21
N ASP A 73 8.10 5.10 -4.91
CA ASP A 73 8.29 3.69 -5.28
C ASP A 73 7.23 3.15 -6.25
N GLY A 74 6.17 3.91 -6.52
CA GLY A 74 5.06 3.50 -7.37
C GLY A 74 4.18 2.39 -6.78
N MET A 75 4.30 2.10 -5.49
CA MET A 75 3.60 0.98 -4.86
C MET A 75 2.39 1.43 -4.05
N LYS A 76 1.32 0.65 -4.13
CA LYS A 76 0.26 0.66 -3.09
C LYS A 76 0.72 -0.20 -1.90
N PRO A 77 0.15 -0.02 -0.70
CA PRO A 77 0.60 -0.75 0.49
C PRO A 77 0.60 -2.27 0.35
N VAL A 78 -0.42 -2.86 -0.30
CA VAL A 78 -0.45 -4.32 -0.52
C VAL A 78 0.71 -4.80 -1.42
N HIS A 79 1.06 -4.07 -2.48
CA HIS A 79 2.17 -4.44 -3.37
C HIS A 79 3.51 -4.30 -2.64
N ARG A 80 3.69 -3.20 -1.89
CA ARG A 80 4.88 -2.95 -1.08
C ARG A 80 5.10 -4.06 -0.07
N ARG A 81 4.04 -4.44 0.67
CA ARG A 81 4.08 -5.50 1.69
C ARG A 81 4.35 -6.87 1.08
N VAL A 82 3.81 -7.18 -0.11
CA VAL A 82 4.13 -8.44 -0.81
C VAL A 82 5.61 -8.47 -1.20
N VAL A 83 6.12 -7.44 -1.88
CA VAL A 83 7.54 -7.39 -2.30
C VAL A 83 8.48 -7.42 -1.09
N TYR A 84 8.16 -6.68 -0.03
CA TYR A 84 8.95 -6.65 1.19
C TYR A 84 8.90 -7.98 1.95
N ALA A 85 7.74 -8.61 2.12
CA ALA A 85 7.65 -9.92 2.76
C ALA A 85 8.37 -11.01 1.96
N MET A 86 8.33 -10.92 0.62
CA MET A 86 9.11 -11.80 -0.24
C MET A 86 10.62 -11.62 -0.01
N TYR A 87 11.05 -10.38 0.21
CA TYR A 87 12.42 -10.07 0.60
C TYR A 87 12.74 -10.57 2.03
N ASP A 88 11.98 -10.19 3.05
CA ASP A 88 12.21 -10.59 4.45
C ASP A 88 12.21 -12.13 4.61
N GLY A 89 11.28 -12.82 3.95
CA GLY A 89 11.18 -14.28 4.00
C GLY A 89 12.21 -15.05 3.17
N GLY A 90 13.13 -14.38 2.48
CA GLY A 90 14.23 -15.04 1.75
C GLY A 90 13.85 -15.62 0.37
N TYR A 91 12.73 -15.22 -0.22
CA TYR A 91 12.20 -15.76 -1.49
C TYR A 91 12.91 -15.19 -2.72
N ARG A 92 14.24 -15.26 -2.74
CA ARG A 92 15.11 -14.61 -3.74
C ARG A 92 15.09 -15.29 -5.13
N PRO A 93 15.47 -14.58 -6.21
CA PRO A 93 15.54 -15.15 -7.56
C PRO A 93 16.54 -16.31 -7.72
N ASP A 94 17.60 -16.35 -6.91
CA ASP A 94 18.62 -17.42 -6.91
C ASP A 94 18.18 -18.68 -6.16
N ARG A 95 16.98 -18.68 -5.55
CA ARG A 95 16.43 -19.78 -4.77
C ARG A 95 15.31 -20.49 -5.52
N GLY A 96 14.93 -21.67 -5.01
CA GLY A 96 13.82 -22.44 -5.53
C GLY A 96 12.48 -21.72 -5.35
N TYR A 97 11.49 -22.10 -6.15
CA TYR A 97 10.13 -21.61 -6.01
C TYR A 97 9.50 -22.08 -4.69
N ASN A 98 8.65 -21.25 -4.10
CA ASN A 98 7.95 -21.53 -2.86
C ASN A 98 6.45 -21.45 -3.09
N LYS A 99 5.67 -22.25 -2.35
CA LYS A 99 4.21 -22.22 -2.43
C LYS A 99 3.68 -20.80 -2.20
N CYS A 100 2.82 -20.33 -3.09
CA CYS A 100 2.20 -18.99 -2.96
C CYS A 100 1.44 -18.86 -1.64
N SER A 101 0.82 -19.94 -1.14
CA SER A 101 0.14 -19.95 0.15
C SER A 101 1.06 -19.61 1.33
N ARG A 102 2.34 -19.96 1.25
CA ARG A 102 3.33 -19.60 2.28
C ARG A 102 3.64 -18.11 2.24
N VAL A 103 3.91 -17.56 1.05
CA VAL A 103 4.18 -16.13 0.87
C VAL A 103 2.98 -15.28 1.29
N VAL A 104 1.76 -15.67 0.90
CA VAL A 104 0.52 -15.00 1.31
C VAL A 104 0.34 -15.05 2.83
N GLY A 105 0.63 -16.20 3.46
CA GLY A 105 0.60 -16.34 4.92
C GLY A 105 1.59 -15.41 5.63
N ASP A 106 2.82 -15.29 5.13
CA ASP A 106 3.83 -14.38 5.69
C ASP A 106 3.42 -12.91 5.56
N VAL A 107 2.88 -12.51 4.39
CA VAL A 107 2.37 -11.15 4.18
C VAL A 107 1.22 -10.85 5.14
N MET A 108 0.26 -11.76 5.22
CA MET A 108 -0.93 -11.59 6.06
C MET A 108 -0.58 -11.53 7.55
N GLY A 109 0.28 -12.45 8.00
CA GLY A 109 0.63 -12.60 9.41
C GLY A 109 1.58 -11.54 9.95
N LYS A 110 2.41 -10.92 9.10
CA LYS A 110 3.39 -9.91 9.53
C LYS A 110 2.99 -8.48 9.18
N TYR A 111 2.41 -8.25 8.01
CA TYR A 111 2.35 -6.89 7.43
C TYR A 111 0.95 -6.44 7.00
N HIS A 112 0.10 -7.34 6.49
CA HIS A 112 -1.17 -6.97 5.86
C HIS A 112 -2.37 -7.67 6.52
N PRO A 113 -3.02 -7.07 7.54
CA PRO A 113 -4.10 -7.68 8.32
C PRO A 113 -5.45 -7.66 7.56
N HIS A 114 -5.44 -8.09 6.31
CA HIS A 114 -6.60 -8.17 5.42
C HIS A 114 -6.64 -9.54 4.73
N GLY A 115 -7.74 -9.82 4.04
CA GLY A 115 -8.01 -11.13 3.44
C GLY A 115 -6.87 -11.64 2.54
N ASP A 116 -6.61 -12.94 2.66
CA ASP A 116 -5.64 -13.69 1.86
C ASP A 116 -5.92 -13.59 0.36
N SER A 117 -7.19 -13.56 -0.04
CA SER A 117 -7.59 -13.41 -1.44
C SER A 117 -7.02 -12.15 -2.09
N ALA A 118 -7.13 -10.99 -1.45
CA ALA A 118 -6.61 -9.72 -1.98
C ALA A 118 -5.08 -9.72 -2.11
N ILE A 119 -4.39 -10.37 -1.18
CA ILE A 119 -2.93 -10.54 -1.22
C ILE A 119 -2.56 -11.47 -2.38
N TYR A 120 -3.25 -12.61 -2.52
CA TYR A 120 -2.97 -13.57 -3.57
C TYR A 120 -3.26 -13.00 -4.97
N ASP A 121 -4.37 -12.29 -5.15
CA ASP A 121 -4.71 -11.63 -6.42
C ASP A 121 -3.67 -10.57 -6.80
N THR A 122 -3.16 -9.84 -5.81
CA THR A 122 -2.06 -8.88 -6.00
C THR A 122 -0.79 -9.60 -6.45
N LEU A 123 -0.40 -10.68 -5.76
CA LEU A 123 0.77 -11.49 -6.10
C LEU A 123 0.65 -12.07 -7.52
N VAL A 124 -0.52 -12.61 -7.86
CA VAL A 124 -0.81 -13.16 -9.19
C VAL A 124 -0.63 -12.09 -10.27
N ARG A 125 -1.21 -10.89 -10.09
CA ARG A 125 -1.07 -9.79 -11.05
C ARG A 125 0.38 -9.35 -11.27
N MET A 126 1.21 -9.38 -10.23
CA MET A 126 2.65 -9.06 -10.34
C MET A 126 3.48 -10.13 -11.07
N ALA A 127 2.89 -11.30 -11.32
CA ALA A 127 3.49 -12.40 -12.07
C ALA A 127 2.93 -12.56 -13.50
N GLN A 128 1.88 -11.81 -13.87
CA GLN A 128 1.20 -11.93 -15.16
C GLN A 128 1.84 -11.01 -16.22
N PRO A 129 2.46 -11.55 -17.29
CA PRO A 129 3.20 -10.75 -18.28
C PRO A 129 2.32 -9.84 -19.14
N TRP A 130 1.02 -10.08 -19.21
CA TRP A 130 0.05 -9.19 -19.89
C TRP A 130 -0.52 -8.10 -18.98
N ALA A 131 -0.38 -8.23 -17.66
CA ALA A 131 -0.92 -7.28 -16.69
C ALA A 131 0.11 -6.25 -16.22
N MET A 132 1.40 -6.64 -16.17
CA MET A 132 2.50 -5.80 -15.70
C MET A 132 3.64 -5.82 -16.71
N ARG A 133 4.14 -4.62 -17.07
CA ARG A 133 5.15 -4.46 -18.12
C ARG A 133 6.51 -5.03 -17.74
N TYR A 134 6.88 -4.94 -16.47
CA TYR A 134 8.09 -5.49 -15.88
C TYR A 134 7.73 -6.23 -14.58
N LEU A 135 7.73 -7.55 -14.64
CA LEU A 135 7.30 -8.42 -13.55
C LEU A 135 8.15 -8.23 -12.29
N LEU A 136 7.48 -8.31 -11.14
CA LEU A 136 8.11 -8.28 -9.81
C LEU A 136 8.05 -9.63 -9.11
N VAL A 137 7.19 -10.52 -9.59
CA VAL A 137 7.07 -11.90 -9.12
C VAL A 137 7.36 -12.83 -10.29
N ASP A 138 8.19 -13.83 -10.05
CA ASP A 138 8.42 -14.95 -10.96
C ASP A 138 7.57 -16.12 -10.46
N GLY A 139 6.55 -16.48 -11.24
CA GLY A 139 5.55 -17.50 -10.90
C GLY A 139 5.74 -18.80 -11.66
N GLN A 140 5.53 -19.93 -10.98
CA GLN A 140 5.49 -21.28 -11.55
C GLN A 140 4.13 -21.93 -11.31
N GLY A 141 3.51 -22.44 -12.37
CA GLY A 141 2.17 -23.03 -12.37
C GLY A 141 1.17 -22.19 -13.14
N ASN A 142 -0.13 -22.43 -12.92
CA ASN A 142 -1.19 -21.70 -13.61
C ASN A 142 -1.52 -20.37 -12.89
N PHE A 143 -1.04 -19.27 -13.44
CA PHE A 143 -1.32 -17.89 -12.99
C PHE A 143 -2.44 -17.20 -13.79
N GLY A 144 -3.26 -17.98 -14.50
CA GLY A 144 -4.35 -17.51 -15.35
C GLY A 144 -3.92 -17.32 -16.80
N SER A 145 -4.80 -16.73 -17.61
CA SER A 145 -4.55 -16.38 -19.01
C SER A 145 -4.89 -14.91 -19.27
N PRO A 146 -4.46 -14.32 -20.41
CA PRO A 146 -4.90 -12.97 -20.80
C PRO A 146 -6.42 -12.84 -21.02
N GLY A 147 -7.13 -13.96 -21.15
CA GLY A 147 -8.59 -14.01 -21.19
C GLY A 147 -9.20 -14.03 -19.79
N ASP A 148 -10.27 -14.80 -19.63
CA ASP A 148 -11.06 -14.84 -18.37
C ASP A 148 -10.68 -16.00 -17.45
N ASP A 149 -9.61 -16.75 -17.75
CA ASP A 149 -9.22 -17.88 -16.90
C ASP A 149 -8.50 -17.38 -15.64
N PRO A 150 -9.03 -17.65 -14.43
CA PRO A 150 -8.38 -17.24 -13.20
C PRO A 150 -7.14 -18.09 -12.93
N ALA A 151 -6.27 -17.59 -12.05
CA ALA A 151 -5.17 -18.39 -11.52
C ALA A 151 -5.69 -19.61 -10.75
N ALA A 152 -4.89 -20.68 -10.73
CA ALA A 152 -5.15 -21.80 -9.84
C ALA A 152 -5.05 -21.36 -8.37
N ALA A 153 -5.62 -22.15 -7.46
CA ALA A 153 -5.52 -21.88 -6.02
C ALA A 153 -4.06 -21.82 -5.54
N MET A 154 -3.77 -20.95 -4.57
CA MET A 154 -2.43 -20.67 -4.03
C MET A 154 -1.66 -21.88 -3.47
N ARG A 155 -2.35 -23.02 -3.25
CA ARG A 155 -1.73 -24.30 -2.87
C ARG A 155 -1.03 -25.02 -4.03
N TYR A 156 -1.38 -24.67 -5.27
CA TYR A 156 -0.84 -25.27 -6.49
C TYR A 156 0.21 -24.40 -7.16
N THR A 157 0.08 -23.07 -7.05
CA THR A 157 1.05 -22.14 -7.60
C THR A 157 2.24 -21.95 -6.68
N GLU A 158 3.38 -21.67 -7.29
CA GLU A 158 4.62 -21.36 -6.60
C GLU A 158 5.18 -20.04 -7.14
N CYS A 159 5.93 -19.32 -6.32
CA CYS A 159 6.54 -18.07 -6.72
C CYS A 159 7.88 -17.83 -6.01
N ARG A 160 8.63 -16.88 -6.57
CA ARG A 160 9.80 -16.23 -5.98
C ARG A 160 9.87 -14.79 -6.53
N MET A 161 10.77 -13.98 -6.00
CA MET A 161 10.99 -12.64 -6.54
C MET A 161 11.49 -12.72 -7.97
N ALA A 162 10.96 -11.86 -8.85
CA ALA A 162 11.59 -11.65 -10.15
C ALA A 162 12.95 -10.96 -9.96
N GLN A 163 13.89 -11.13 -10.90
CA GLN A 163 15.22 -10.51 -10.81
C GLN A 163 15.15 -9.00 -10.60
N LEU A 164 14.26 -8.31 -11.33
CA LEU A 164 14.09 -6.86 -11.23
C LEU A 164 13.52 -6.41 -9.86
N ALA A 165 12.73 -7.26 -9.19
CA ALA A 165 12.18 -6.90 -7.88
C ALA A 165 13.27 -6.71 -6.81
N MET A 166 14.46 -7.29 -7.00
CA MET A 166 15.60 -7.01 -6.14
C MET A 166 16.05 -5.54 -6.20
N GLU A 167 15.82 -4.85 -7.32
CA GLU A 167 16.09 -3.41 -7.45
C GLU A 167 15.10 -2.55 -6.66
N MET A 168 13.91 -3.07 -6.35
CA MET A 168 12.97 -2.38 -5.47
C MET A 168 13.48 -2.31 -4.04
N VAL A 169 14.15 -3.35 -3.56
CA VAL A 169 14.57 -3.53 -2.15
C VAL A 169 16.09 -3.45 -1.95
N ARG A 170 16.85 -3.11 -3.01
CA ARG A 170 18.31 -3.04 -2.93
C ARG A 170 18.73 -1.99 -1.91
N ASP A 171 19.65 -2.36 -1.03
CA ASP A 171 20.18 -1.55 0.08
C ASP A 171 19.18 -1.17 1.18
N ILE A 172 18.02 -1.81 1.25
CA ILE A 172 16.99 -1.51 2.27
C ILE A 172 17.49 -1.71 3.72
N ASP A 173 18.54 -2.51 3.91
CA ASP A 173 19.22 -2.79 5.18
C ASP A 173 20.27 -1.74 5.58
N LYS A 174 20.49 -0.71 4.75
CA LYS A 174 21.51 0.33 4.95
C LYS A 174 20.91 1.68 5.35
N ASP A 175 19.83 1.65 6.14
CA ASP A 175 19.14 2.86 6.63
C ASP A 175 18.73 3.84 5.51
N THR A 176 18.32 3.29 4.36
CA THR A 176 17.96 4.09 3.18
C THR A 176 16.52 4.57 3.18
N VAL A 177 15.66 3.98 4.01
CA VAL A 177 14.23 4.28 4.12
C VAL A 177 13.78 4.13 5.56
N ASP A 178 12.77 4.92 5.95
CA ASP A 178 12.19 4.82 7.29
C ASP A 178 11.36 3.54 7.44
N PHE A 179 11.49 2.92 8.61
CA PHE A 179 10.67 1.80 9.05
C PHE A 179 9.69 2.25 10.14
N VAL A 180 8.51 1.64 10.13
CA VAL A 180 7.49 1.84 11.16
C VAL A 180 7.06 0.51 11.75
N PRO A 181 6.60 0.48 13.02
CA PRO A 181 5.96 -0.70 13.58
C PRO A 181 4.79 -1.15 12.71
N ASN A 182 4.67 -2.46 12.53
CA ASN A 182 3.49 -3.06 11.89
C ASN A 182 2.23 -2.92 12.77
N TYR A 183 1.11 -3.44 12.28
CA TYR A 183 -0.20 -3.30 12.91
C TYR A 183 -0.30 -3.87 14.35
N ASP A 184 0.56 -4.81 14.75
CA ASP A 184 0.61 -5.39 16.11
C ASP A 184 1.87 -5.03 16.90
N GLY A 185 2.74 -4.18 16.34
CA GLY A 185 3.97 -3.70 16.95
C GLY A 185 5.10 -4.72 17.10
N LYS A 186 4.96 -5.96 16.60
CA LYS A 186 5.99 -7.01 16.77
C LYS A 186 7.05 -7.03 15.68
N THR A 187 6.77 -6.45 14.52
CA THR A 187 7.72 -6.36 13.41
C THR A 187 7.75 -4.94 12.85
N GLN A 188 8.71 -4.67 11.98
CA GLN A 188 8.86 -3.39 11.29
C GLN A 188 8.54 -3.56 9.81
N GLU A 189 7.89 -2.56 9.21
CA GLU A 189 7.67 -2.47 7.77
C GLU A 189 8.20 -1.15 7.20
N PRO A 190 8.70 -1.15 5.95
CA PRO A 190 9.19 0.06 5.33
C PRO A 190 8.04 0.97 4.90
N THR A 191 8.17 2.27 5.14
CA THR A 191 7.20 3.28 4.68
C THR A 191 7.16 3.37 3.15
N VAL A 192 8.33 3.23 2.50
CA VAL A 192 8.55 3.13 1.06
C VAL A 192 9.71 2.19 0.75
N LEU A 193 9.79 1.68 -0.47
CA LEU A 193 10.94 0.90 -0.92
C LEU A 193 12.04 1.80 -1.51
N PRO A 194 13.34 1.42 -1.44
CA PRO A 194 14.42 2.15 -2.10
C PRO A 194 14.22 2.42 -3.60
N ALA A 195 13.53 1.51 -4.31
CA ALA A 195 13.05 1.69 -5.69
C ALA A 195 14.12 2.24 -6.65
N ARG A 196 15.17 1.45 -6.94
CA ARG A 196 16.30 1.86 -7.80
C ARG A 196 15.96 2.02 -9.29
N PHE A 197 14.69 1.87 -9.66
CA PHE A 197 14.18 2.21 -10.99
C PHE A 197 12.81 2.89 -10.85
N PRO A 198 12.39 3.72 -11.83
CA PRO A 198 11.17 4.53 -11.74
C PRO A 198 9.89 3.71 -11.96
N ASN A 199 9.60 2.80 -11.01
CA ASN A 199 8.54 1.80 -11.11
C ASN A 199 7.14 2.41 -11.36
N LEU A 200 6.83 3.57 -10.78
CA LEU A 200 5.53 4.24 -11.01
C LEU A 200 5.24 4.47 -12.49
N LEU A 201 6.23 4.98 -13.25
CA LEU A 201 6.06 5.26 -14.68
C LEU A 201 6.24 3.99 -15.51
N VAL A 202 7.19 3.16 -15.12
CA VAL A 202 7.61 1.96 -15.86
C VAL A 202 6.51 0.88 -15.84
N ASN A 203 5.88 0.64 -14.70
CA ASN A 203 4.79 -0.32 -14.57
C ASN A 203 3.39 0.32 -14.55
N GLY A 204 3.30 1.62 -14.31
CA GLY A 204 2.02 2.30 -14.17
C GLY A 204 1.30 1.95 -12.86
N SER A 205 0.09 2.48 -12.72
CA SER A 205 -0.79 2.15 -11.59
C SER A 205 -2.21 2.60 -11.91
N SER A 206 -3.20 1.79 -11.53
CA SER A 206 -4.61 2.15 -11.59
C SER A 206 -5.24 1.99 -10.23
N GLY A 207 -6.10 2.92 -9.82
CA GLY A 207 -6.72 2.89 -8.50
C GLY A 207 -7.93 3.81 -8.42
N ILE A 208 -8.95 3.36 -7.69
CA ILE A 208 -10.17 4.13 -7.41
C ILE A 208 -10.23 4.31 -5.90
N ALA A 209 -10.20 5.55 -5.45
CA ALA A 209 -10.30 5.93 -4.05
C ALA A 209 -11.67 6.58 -3.77
N VAL A 210 -11.82 7.21 -2.61
CA VAL A 210 -13.01 8.00 -2.30
C VAL A 210 -12.89 9.38 -2.94
N GLY A 211 -13.75 9.67 -3.92
CA GLY A 211 -13.81 10.97 -4.60
C GLY A 211 -12.71 11.23 -5.64
N MET A 212 -11.81 10.27 -5.87
CA MET A 212 -10.73 10.41 -6.85
C MET A 212 -10.31 9.06 -7.44
N ALA A 213 -9.64 9.10 -8.59
CA ALA A 213 -9.08 7.93 -9.24
C ALA A 213 -7.75 8.29 -9.91
N THR A 214 -6.90 7.28 -10.10
CA THR A 214 -5.64 7.37 -10.83
C THR A 214 -5.58 6.27 -11.89
N ASN A 215 -5.01 6.59 -13.04
CA ASN A 215 -4.71 5.63 -14.09
C ASN A 215 -3.47 6.12 -14.87
N ILE A 216 -2.32 5.56 -14.52
CA ILE A 216 -1.01 5.87 -15.10
C ILE A 216 -0.63 4.68 -15.97
N PRO A 217 -0.47 4.85 -17.30
CA PRO A 217 -0.07 3.76 -18.17
C PRO A 217 1.43 3.43 -18.01
N PRO A 218 1.85 2.19 -18.32
CA PRO A 218 3.26 1.79 -18.28
C PRO A 218 4.08 2.47 -19.37
N HIS A 219 5.39 2.58 -19.15
CA HIS A 219 6.35 3.22 -20.08
C HIS A 219 7.59 2.35 -20.26
N ASN A 220 8.31 2.62 -21.35
CA ASN A 220 9.57 1.93 -21.61
C ASN A 220 10.65 2.40 -20.62
N MET A 221 11.29 1.45 -19.92
CA MET A 221 12.28 1.77 -18.89
C MET A 221 13.49 2.51 -19.44
N ARG A 222 13.91 2.23 -20.67
CA ARG A 222 15.06 2.91 -21.29
C ARG A 222 14.73 4.37 -21.56
N GLU A 223 13.56 4.65 -22.13
CA GLU A 223 13.13 6.03 -22.39
C GLU A 223 12.97 6.84 -21.10
N VAL A 224 12.40 6.24 -20.05
CA VAL A 224 12.29 6.90 -18.74
C VAL A 224 13.67 7.13 -18.12
N ALA A 225 14.58 6.14 -18.17
CA ALA A 225 15.94 6.29 -17.66
C ALA A 225 16.72 7.38 -18.42
N ASP A 226 16.60 7.43 -19.74
CA ASP A 226 17.20 8.49 -20.57
C ASP A 226 16.68 9.88 -20.19
N GLY A 227 15.40 9.99 -19.86
CA GLY A 227 14.80 11.22 -19.32
C GLY A 227 15.36 11.62 -17.95
N VAL A 228 15.53 10.65 -17.05
CA VAL A 228 16.15 10.87 -15.73
C VAL A 228 17.60 11.31 -15.88
N HIS A 229 18.39 10.63 -16.71
CA HIS A 229 19.78 11.03 -16.98
C HIS A 229 19.87 12.44 -17.54
N TRP A 230 19.00 12.78 -18.50
CA TRP A 230 18.98 14.15 -19.02
C TRP A 230 18.66 15.19 -17.93
N ALA A 231 17.71 14.91 -17.05
CA ALA A 231 17.36 15.80 -15.95
C ALA A 231 18.52 15.97 -14.95
N LEU A 232 19.30 14.92 -14.70
CA LEU A 232 20.50 14.97 -13.86
C LEU A 232 21.63 15.77 -14.53
N ASP A 233 21.78 15.66 -15.85
CA ASP A 233 22.77 16.41 -16.63
C ASP A 233 22.40 17.90 -16.77
N HIS A 234 21.13 18.26 -16.55
CA HIS A 234 20.60 19.62 -16.70
C HIS A 234 19.82 20.08 -15.45
N PRO A 235 20.48 20.19 -14.28
CA PRO A 235 19.81 20.48 -13.01
C PRO A 235 19.17 21.88 -12.96
N ASP A 236 19.68 22.82 -13.77
CA ASP A 236 19.20 24.20 -13.84
C ASP A 236 18.11 24.42 -14.92
N ALA A 237 17.69 23.35 -15.62
CA ALA A 237 16.63 23.45 -16.62
C ALA A 237 15.33 23.95 -15.99
N SER A 238 14.66 24.87 -16.67
CA SER A 238 13.33 25.31 -16.26
C SER A 238 12.33 24.15 -16.32
N ARG A 239 11.20 24.30 -15.61
CA ARG A 239 10.13 23.29 -15.63
C ARG A 239 9.62 23.01 -17.06
N GLU A 240 9.57 24.04 -17.90
CA GLU A 240 9.12 23.91 -19.30
C GLU A 240 10.15 23.17 -20.15
N GLU A 241 11.44 23.54 -20.04
CA GLU A 241 12.52 22.85 -20.74
C GLU A 241 12.65 21.39 -20.34
N LEU A 242 12.55 21.10 -19.03
CA LEU A 242 12.54 19.74 -18.52
C LEU A 242 11.38 18.94 -19.11
N LEU A 243 10.18 19.50 -19.09
CA LEU A 243 9.00 18.83 -19.63
C LEU A 243 9.14 18.54 -21.13
N ASP A 244 9.57 19.52 -21.92
CA ASP A 244 9.76 19.35 -23.36
C ASP A 244 10.88 18.32 -23.66
N ALA A 245 11.96 18.34 -22.89
CA ALA A 245 13.04 17.37 -23.01
C ALA A 245 12.61 15.95 -22.63
N LEU A 246 11.74 15.79 -21.62
CA LEU A 246 11.16 14.50 -21.25
C LEU A 246 10.19 14.00 -22.32
N ILE A 247 9.32 14.86 -22.86
CA ILE A 247 8.38 14.51 -23.94
C ILE A 247 9.13 14.07 -25.20
N ALA A 248 10.27 14.68 -25.51
CA ALA A 248 11.10 14.29 -26.66
C ALA A 248 11.73 12.89 -26.51
N ARG A 249 11.92 12.41 -25.26
CA ARG A 249 12.58 11.13 -24.95
C ARG A 249 11.59 10.00 -24.68
N ILE A 250 10.55 10.31 -23.91
CA ILE A 250 9.48 9.39 -23.52
C ILE A 250 8.35 9.54 -24.54
N LYS A 251 8.37 8.70 -25.58
CA LYS A 251 7.53 8.88 -26.77
C LYS A 251 6.05 8.63 -26.48
N GLY A 252 5.76 7.83 -25.46
CA GLY A 252 4.42 7.44 -25.08
C GLY A 252 4.41 6.23 -24.17
N PRO A 253 3.21 5.73 -23.83
CA PRO A 253 3.07 4.47 -23.12
C PRO A 253 3.61 3.26 -23.88
N ASP A 254 4.10 2.28 -23.14
CA ASP A 254 4.59 0.97 -23.63
C ASP A 254 3.81 -0.14 -22.90
N PHE A 255 2.69 -0.56 -23.49
CA PHE A 255 1.79 -1.56 -22.89
C PHE A 255 2.36 -2.98 -23.00
N PRO A 256 2.20 -3.83 -21.98
CA PRO A 256 2.71 -5.21 -21.98
C PRO A 256 2.20 -6.07 -23.14
N THR A 257 0.99 -5.80 -23.62
CA THR A 257 0.36 -6.52 -24.74
C THR A 257 0.76 -5.99 -26.12
N GLY A 258 1.48 -4.86 -26.18
CA GLY A 258 1.56 -4.03 -27.37
C GLY A 258 0.19 -3.46 -27.76
N ALA A 259 0.17 -2.72 -28.87
CA ALA A 259 -0.98 -2.22 -29.63
C ALA A 259 -0.47 -1.14 -30.60
N THR A 260 -1.34 -0.61 -31.45
CA THR A 260 -1.09 0.65 -32.15
C THR A 260 -1.76 1.80 -31.40
N ILE A 261 -1.00 2.81 -30.98
CA ILE A 261 -1.55 4.05 -30.43
C ILE A 261 -1.93 4.99 -31.58
N LEU A 262 -3.13 5.55 -31.55
CA LEU A 262 -3.64 6.43 -32.60
C LEU A 262 -3.41 7.90 -32.26
N GLY A 263 -2.30 8.45 -32.77
CA GLY A 263 -1.94 9.87 -32.63
C GLY A 263 -1.27 10.20 -31.29
N HIS A 264 -0.62 11.37 -31.24
CA HIS A 264 0.22 11.79 -30.09
C HIS A 264 -0.40 12.90 -29.23
N LYS A 265 -1.43 13.59 -29.73
CA LYS A 265 -2.05 14.73 -29.03
C LYS A 265 -2.52 14.39 -27.61
N GLY A 266 -3.12 13.21 -27.44
CA GLY A 266 -3.60 12.75 -26.15
C GLY A 266 -2.47 12.43 -25.16
N ILE A 267 -1.35 11.92 -25.66
CA ILE A 267 -0.13 11.64 -24.88
C ILE A 267 0.45 12.97 -24.38
N GLU A 268 0.67 13.93 -25.28
CA GLU A 268 1.25 15.23 -24.91
C GLU A 268 0.36 15.97 -23.91
N GLN A 269 -0.97 15.97 -24.12
CA GLN A 269 -1.91 16.56 -23.17
C GLN A 269 -1.82 15.88 -21.79
N ALA A 270 -1.72 14.54 -21.75
CA ALA A 270 -1.56 13.79 -20.51
C ALA A 270 -0.28 14.18 -19.78
N TYR A 271 0.85 14.30 -20.48
CA TYR A 271 2.13 14.68 -19.89
C TYR A 271 2.16 16.12 -19.39
N ARG A 272 1.55 17.07 -20.13
CA ARG A 272 1.53 18.47 -19.72
C ARG A 272 0.55 18.78 -18.59
N THR A 273 -0.57 18.06 -18.50
CA THR A 273 -1.68 18.41 -17.58
C THR A 273 -2.02 17.33 -16.55
N GLY A 274 -1.46 16.13 -16.68
CA GLY A 274 -1.85 14.95 -15.90
C GLY A 274 -3.15 14.27 -16.37
N ARG A 275 -3.80 14.77 -17.43
CA ARG A 275 -5.05 14.20 -17.99
C ARG A 275 -5.01 14.18 -19.52
N GLY A 276 -5.35 13.04 -20.11
CA GLY A 276 -5.45 12.90 -21.56
C GLY A 276 -6.12 11.59 -21.95
N LEU A 277 -6.57 11.52 -23.20
CA LEU A 277 -7.19 10.32 -23.77
C LEU A 277 -6.24 9.69 -24.79
N ILE A 278 -5.84 8.45 -24.55
CA ILE A 278 -4.93 7.70 -25.42
C ILE A 278 -5.75 6.59 -26.09
N THR A 279 -5.94 6.70 -27.41
CA THR A 279 -6.71 5.70 -28.17
C THR A 279 -5.78 4.58 -28.63
N MET A 280 -6.11 3.35 -28.25
CA MET A 280 -5.39 2.14 -28.66
C MET A 280 -6.20 1.36 -29.69
N ARG A 281 -5.50 0.73 -30.64
CA ARG A 281 -6.08 -0.17 -31.64
C ARG A 281 -5.32 -1.50 -31.62
N ALA A 282 -6.06 -2.61 -31.69
CA ALA A 282 -5.48 -3.92 -31.90
C ALA A 282 -4.69 -3.96 -33.22
N VAL A 283 -3.55 -4.66 -33.20
CA VAL A 283 -2.82 -4.98 -34.43
C VAL A 283 -3.56 -6.15 -35.08
N VAL A 284 -4.09 -5.92 -36.27
CA VAL A 284 -4.86 -6.92 -37.03
C VAL A 284 -4.33 -6.97 -38.45
N ASN A 285 -4.28 -8.17 -39.01
CA ASN A 285 -4.03 -8.42 -40.42
C ASN A 285 -5.34 -8.86 -41.09
N THR A 286 -5.35 -8.88 -42.42
CA THR A 286 -6.49 -9.35 -43.20
C THR A 286 -6.07 -10.55 -44.02
N GLU A 287 -6.76 -11.68 -43.87
CA GLU A 287 -6.53 -12.90 -44.63
C GLU A 287 -7.84 -13.41 -45.25
N GLU A 288 -7.74 -14.11 -46.39
CA GLU A 288 -8.90 -14.77 -46.99
C GLU A 288 -9.01 -16.21 -46.49
N ILE A 289 -10.05 -16.51 -45.72
CA ILE A 289 -10.33 -17.85 -45.19
C ILE A 289 -11.64 -18.35 -45.80
N LYS A 290 -11.57 -19.45 -46.55
CA LYS A 290 -12.73 -20.08 -47.24
C LYS A 290 -13.52 -19.09 -48.11
N GLY A 291 -12.84 -18.23 -48.87
CA GLY A 291 -13.48 -17.28 -49.78
C GLY A 291 -14.04 -16.01 -49.12
N ARG A 292 -13.71 -15.76 -47.84
CA ARG A 292 -14.15 -14.58 -47.08
C ARG A 292 -12.95 -13.86 -46.50
N MET A 293 -12.93 -12.53 -46.63
CA MET A 293 -11.97 -11.69 -45.94
C MET A 293 -12.26 -11.71 -44.44
N CYS A 294 -11.27 -12.13 -43.66
CA CYS A 294 -11.30 -12.22 -42.21
C CYS A 294 -10.20 -11.32 -41.61
N LEU A 295 -10.46 -10.78 -40.43
CA LEU A 295 -9.42 -10.18 -39.59
C LEU A 295 -8.73 -11.30 -38.81
N VAL A 296 -7.41 -11.33 -38.86
CA VAL A 296 -6.55 -12.28 -38.16
C VAL A 296 -5.51 -11.57 -37.31
#